data_AF-A0A529UJ00-F1
#
_entry.id   AF-A0A529UJ00-F1
#
_cell.length_a   1.000
_cell.length_b   1.000
_cell.length_c   1.000
_cell.angle_alpha   90.00
_cell.angle_beta   90.00
_cell.angle_gamma   90.00
#
_symmetry.space_group_name_H-M   'P 1'
#
loop_
_entity.id
_entity.type
_entity.pdbx_description
1 polymer ?
#
loop_
_entity_poly.entity_id
_entity_poly.type
_entity_poly.pdbx_seq_one_letter_code
_entity_poly.pdbx_strand_id
1 'polypeptide(L)'
;MTETIMAAGAPSEHRPKAVYFHDSDCVEYVKEDAFVIYDRVDEFLTLIHDRTQKFVVGFKLKGFKFILTKALKPSYRLNDEQFVSLVSAIEAIAQIVGDQLFEDEERARCYQAALKIAANDNVYLHDAGLLAA
;
A
#
# COMPACT_ATOMS: atom_id res chain seq x y z
N MET A 1 -11.60 -43.62 -27.73
CA MET A 1 -11.93 -42.69 -26.63
C MET A 1 -10.72 -41.78 -26.51
N THR A 2 -10.85 -40.54 -26.98
CA THR A 2 -9.74 -39.58 -27.02
C THR A 2 -10.03 -38.54 -25.95
N GLU A 3 -9.27 -38.58 -24.86
CA GLU A 3 -9.40 -37.60 -23.78
C GLU A 3 -8.97 -36.22 -24.30
N THR A 4 -9.91 -35.29 -24.25
CA THR A 4 -9.66 -33.87 -24.50
C THR A 4 -9.02 -33.31 -23.24
N ILE A 5 -7.71 -33.05 -23.29
CA ILE A 5 -7.03 -32.29 -22.23
C ILE A 5 -7.51 -30.84 -22.37
N MET A 6 -8.38 -30.42 -21.46
CA MET A 6 -8.76 -29.01 -21.30
C MET A 6 -7.48 -28.22 -21.01
N ALA A 7 -7.15 -27.28 -21.88
CA ALA A 7 -6.05 -26.35 -21.65
C ALA A 7 -6.31 -25.61 -20.32
N ALA A 8 -5.36 -25.73 -19.39
CA ALA A 8 -5.32 -24.89 -18.21
C ALA A 8 -5.42 -23.43 -18.64
N GLY A 9 -6.39 -22.70 -18.10
CA GLY A 9 -6.60 -21.29 -18.41
C GLY A 9 -5.30 -20.52 -18.27
N ALA A 10 -4.99 -19.68 -19.25
CA ALA A 10 -3.82 -18.82 -19.21
C ALA A 10 -3.78 -18.06 -17.86
N PRO A 11 -2.60 -17.94 -17.20
CA PRO A 11 -2.50 -17.19 -15.96
C PRO A 11 -3.03 -15.77 -16.21
N SER A 12 -3.97 -15.34 -15.37
CA SER A 12 -4.46 -13.97 -15.40
C SER A 12 -3.26 -13.03 -15.22
N GLU A 13 -3.06 -12.12 -16.15
CA GLU A 13 -2.02 -11.10 -16.07
C GLU A 13 -2.17 -10.33 -14.74
N HIS A 14 -1.13 -10.34 -13.91
CA HIS A 14 -1.12 -9.60 -12.66
C HIS A 14 -1.38 -8.13 -12.94
N ARG A 15 -2.34 -7.55 -12.22
CA ARG A 15 -2.62 -6.11 -12.25
C ARG A 15 -2.35 -5.54 -10.87
N PRO A 16 -1.33 -4.67 -10.74
CA PRO A 16 -1.05 -3.99 -9.47
C PRO A 16 -2.30 -3.31 -8.95
N LYS A 17 -2.65 -3.59 -7.70
CA LYS A 17 -3.74 -2.94 -7.00
C LYS A 17 -3.42 -2.86 -5.52
N ALA A 18 -3.87 -1.80 -4.87
CA ALA A 18 -3.86 -1.74 -3.43
C ALA A 18 -4.95 -2.66 -2.88
N VAL A 19 -4.60 -3.46 -1.86
CA VAL A 19 -5.51 -4.37 -1.19
C VAL A 19 -5.52 -4.03 0.29
N TYR A 20 -6.72 -3.86 0.86
CA TYR A 20 -6.89 -3.70 2.30
C TYR A 20 -7.16 -5.05 2.96
N PHE A 21 -6.43 -5.33 4.02
CA PHE A 21 -6.57 -6.53 4.84
C PHE A 21 -7.19 -6.16 6.18
N HIS A 22 -8.47 -6.48 6.33
CA HIS A 22 -9.27 -6.11 7.52
C HIS A 22 -8.71 -6.68 8.82
N ASP A 23 -8.28 -7.95 8.82
CA ASP A 23 -7.83 -8.65 10.03
C ASP A 23 -6.57 -8.02 10.66
N SER A 24 -5.74 -7.39 9.84
CA SER A 24 -4.46 -6.80 10.25
C SER A 24 -4.44 -5.27 10.18
N ASP A 25 -5.57 -4.63 9.85
CA ASP A 25 -5.69 -3.19 9.60
C ASP A 25 -4.52 -2.64 8.76
N CYS A 26 -4.36 -3.18 7.55
CA CYS A 26 -3.29 -2.70 6.68
C CYS A 26 -3.67 -2.67 5.20
N VAL A 27 -3.10 -1.70 4.47
CA VAL A 27 -3.12 -1.68 3.01
C VAL A 27 -1.77 -2.15 2.48
N GLU A 28 -1.80 -2.97 1.44
CA GLU A 28 -0.61 -3.42 0.73
C GLU A 28 -0.74 -3.11 -0.76
N TYR A 29 0.35 -2.62 -1.35
CA TYR A 29 0.47 -2.43 -2.78
C TYR A 29 1.76 -3.09 -3.27
N VAL A 30 1.65 -3.99 -4.25
CA VAL A 30 2.78 -4.68 -4.88
C VAL A 30 2.66 -4.60 -6.39
N LYS A 31 3.70 -4.07 -7.04
CA LYS A 31 3.75 -3.86 -8.49
C LYS A 31 3.99 -5.12 -9.29
N GLU A 32 4.65 -6.11 -8.71
CA GLU A 32 5.10 -7.29 -9.43
C GLU A 32 4.59 -8.56 -8.74
N ASP A 33 4.06 -9.49 -9.51
CA ASP A 33 3.74 -10.85 -9.03
C ASP A 33 5.00 -11.71 -9.14
N ALA A 34 5.89 -11.51 -8.16
CA ALA A 34 7.19 -12.17 -8.10
C ALA A 34 7.58 -12.41 -6.64
N PHE A 35 8.68 -13.16 -6.45
CA PHE A 35 9.30 -13.26 -5.13
C PHE A 35 9.76 -11.88 -4.66
N VAL A 36 9.24 -11.46 -3.50
CA VAL A 36 9.52 -10.16 -2.89
C VAL A 36 10.01 -10.33 -1.45
N ILE A 37 10.74 -9.32 -0.97
CA ILE A 37 11.32 -9.27 0.36
C ILE A 37 10.68 -8.10 1.12
N TYR A 38 10.15 -8.38 2.31
CA TYR A 38 9.52 -7.37 3.16
C TYR A 38 10.57 -6.82 4.13
N ASP A 39 10.77 -5.51 4.09
CA ASP A 39 11.67 -4.80 4.99
C ASP A 39 10.88 -3.84 5.88
N ARG A 40 10.85 -4.14 7.18
CA ARG A 40 10.05 -3.37 8.14
C ARG A 40 10.84 -2.16 8.59
N VAL A 41 10.37 -1.00 8.15
CA VAL A 41 10.95 0.31 8.50
C VAL A 41 10.56 0.69 9.93
N ASP A 42 9.26 0.63 10.24
CA ASP A 42 8.75 0.97 11.57
C ASP A 42 7.40 0.27 11.85
N GLU A 43 6.61 0.80 12.76
CA GLU A 43 5.29 0.26 13.10
C GLU A 43 4.18 0.52 12.07
N PHE A 44 4.35 1.53 11.21
CA PHE A 44 3.39 1.92 10.18
C PHE A 44 3.82 1.42 8.80
N LEU A 45 5.09 1.58 8.44
CA LEU A 45 5.61 1.35 7.09
C LEU A 45 6.45 0.08 7.01
N THR A 46 6.20 -0.70 5.96
CA THR A 46 7.07 -1.76 5.49
C THR A 46 7.28 -1.58 3.99
N LEU A 47 8.52 -1.57 3.54
CA LEU A 47 8.85 -1.55 2.13
C LEU A 47 8.89 -2.97 1.59
N ILE A 48 8.50 -3.11 0.32
CA ILE A 48 8.51 -4.39 -0.38
C ILE A 48 9.52 -4.28 -1.51
N HIS A 49 10.55 -5.10 -1.44
CA HIS A 49 11.66 -5.08 -2.39
C HIS A 49 11.57 -6.26 -3.35
N ASP A 50 12.17 -6.08 -4.52
CA ASP A 50 12.44 -7.17 -5.44
C ASP A 50 13.42 -8.19 -4.80
N ARG A 51 13.58 -9.35 -5.46
CA ARG A 51 14.52 -10.39 -5.02
C ARG A 51 15.96 -9.92 -4.82
N THR A 52 16.37 -8.83 -5.49
CA THR A 52 17.74 -8.30 -5.39
C THR A 52 17.91 -7.30 -4.25
N GLN A 53 16.82 -6.90 -3.59
CA GLN A 53 16.75 -5.84 -2.59
C GLN A 53 17.18 -4.45 -3.11
N LYS A 54 17.40 -4.30 -4.41
CA LYS A 54 17.86 -3.02 -5.00
C LYS A 54 16.70 -2.12 -5.37
N PHE A 55 15.53 -2.69 -5.63
CA PHE A 55 14.38 -1.94 -6.09
C PHE A 55 13.22 -2.14 -5.12
N VAL A 56 12.62 -1.03 -4.71
CA VAL A 56 11.35 -1.03 -3.98
C VAL A 56 10.24 -1.20 -5.02
N VAL A 57 9.46 -2.27 -4.90
CA VAL A 57 8.38 -2.66 -5.82
C VAL A 57 7.00 -2.57 -5.17
N GLY A 58 6.94 -2.11 -3.92
CA GLY A 58 5.69 -1.97 -3.19
C GLY A 58 5.89 -1.46 -1.78
N PHE A 59 4.78 -1.36 -1.06
CA PHE A 59 4.76 -0.94 0.33
C PHE A 59 3.53 -1.50 1.05
N LYS A 60 3.61 -1.51 2.37
CA LYS A 60 2.53 -1.88 3.27
C LYS A 60 2.39 -0.84 4.37
N LEU A 61 1.16 -0.41 4.61
CA LEU A 61 0.78 0.58 5.63
C LEU A 61 -0.12 -0.06 6.68
N LYS A 62 0.34 -0.12 7.93
CA LYS A 62 -0.43 -0.60 9.09
C LYS A 62 -1.17 0.53 9.80
N GLY A 63 -2.26 0.19 10.47
CA GLY A 63 -3.12 1.16 11.15
C GLY A 63 -3.96 2.00 10.18
N PHE A 64 -4.16 1.52 8.94
CA PHE A 64 -4.68 2.34 7.85
C PHE A 64 -6.10 2.86 8.13
N LYS A 65 -6.98 2.03 8.70
CA LYS A 65 -8.34 2.45 9.08
C LYS A 65 -8.32 3.54 10.15
N PHE A 66 -7.40 3.44 11.12
CA PHE A 66 -7.22 4.49 12.12
C PHE A 66 -6.81 5.81 11.46
N ILE A 67 -5.80 5.77 10.57
CA ILE A 67 -5.31 6.96 9.84
C ILE A 67 -6.42 7.55 8.97
N LEU A 68 -7.13 6.71 8.23
CA LEU A 68 -8.25 7.11 7.39
C LEU A 68 -9.32 7.83 8.21
N THR A 69 -9.71 7.26 9.35
CA THR A 69 -10.81 7.79 10.16
C THR A 69 -10.41 9.05 10.92
N LYS A 70 -9.18 9.11 11.44
CA LYS A 70 -8.73 10.17 12.34
C LYS A 70 -8.03 11.33 11.64
N ALA A 71 -7.31 11.07 10.56
CA ALA A 71 -6.55 12.09 9.84
C ALA A 71 -7.19 12.46 8.50
N LEU A 72 -7.54 11.48 7.66
CA LEU A 72 -7.96 11.75 6.29
C LEU A 72 -9.43 12.14 6.15
N LYS A 73 -10.37 11.41 6.76
CA LYS A 73 -11.82 11.70 6.70
C LYS A 73 -12.14 13.15 7.10
N PRO A 74 -11.62 13.70 8.23
CA PRO A 74 -11.88 15.09 8.60
C PRO A 74 -11.27 16.10 7.62
N SER A 75 -10.07 15.83 7.12
CA SER A 75 -9.29 16.76 6.29
C SER A 75 -9.82 16.87 4.87
N TYR A 76 -10.32 15.77 4.31
CA TYR A 76 -10.74 15.69 2.91
C TYR A 76 -12.27 15.66 2.71
N ARG A 77 -13.05 15.66 3.81
CA ARG A 77 -14.52 15.49 3.79
C ARG A 77 -14.94 14.32 2.90
N LEU A 78 -14.22 13.20 3.02
CA LEU A 78 -14.42 12.06 2.14
C LEU A 78 -15.83 11.48 2.33
N ASN A 79 -16.55 11.26 1.23
CA ASN A 79 -17.80 10.49 1.23
C ASN A 79 -17.53 9.00 0.96
N ASP A 80 -18.55 8.16 1.17
CA ASP A 80 -18.40 6.69 1.14
C ASP A 80 -18.07 6.12 -0.25
N GLU A 81 -18.11 6.95 -1.29
CA GLU A 81 -17.83 6.61 -2.68
C GLU A 81 -16.44 7.08 -3.16
N GLN A 82 -15.70 7.81 -2.31
CA GLN A 82 -14.44 8.43 -2.71
C GLN A 82 -13.22 7.55 -2.47
N PHE A 83 -12.43 7.35 -3.53
CA PHE A 83 -11.16 6.63 -3.47
C PHE A 83 -10.17 7.31 -2.52
N VAL A 84 -9.45 6.50 -1.74
CA VAL A 84 -8.39 7.01 -0.87
C VAL A 84 -7.07 6.96 -1.63
N SER A 85 -6.50 8.14 -1.92
CA SER A 85 -5.14 8.23 -2.43
C SER A 85 -4.16 7.74 -1.37
N LEU A 86 -3.31 6.76 -1.71
CA LEU A 86 -2.30 6.29 -0.78
C LEU A 86 -1.16 7.29 -0.57
N VAL A 87 -0.98 8.26 -1.47
CA VAL A 87 -0.08 9.40 -1.23
C VAL A 87 -0.52 10.16 0.02
N SER A 88 -1.80 10.54 0.09
CA SER A 88 -2.36 11.26 1.24
C SER A 88 -2.26 10.45 2.53
N ALA A 89 -2.42 9.12 2.45
CA ALA A 89 -2.26 8.26 3.62
C ALA A 89 -0.81 8.21 4.12
N ILE A 90 0.18 8.10 3.21
CA ILE A 90 1.60 8.12 3.58
C ILE A 90 1.98 9.48 4.20
N GLU A 91 1.50 10.59 3.63
CA GLU A 91 1.72 11.92 4.18
C GLU A 91 1.10 12.09 5.57
N ALA A 92 -0.12 11.58 5.78
CA ALA A 92 -0.77 11.61 7.09
C ALA A 92 0.01 10.79 8.14
N ILE A 93 0.56 9.63 7.76
CA ILE A 93 1.43 8.84 8.65
C ILE A 93 2.70 9.63 8.95
N ALA A 94 3.37 10.18 7.94
CA ALA A 94 4.58 10.97 8.12
C ALA A 94 4.34 12.14 9.09
N GLN A 95 3.18 12.78 9.02
CA GLN A 95 2.79 13.84 9.96
C GLN A 95 2.56 13.35 11.39
N ILE A 96 2.06 12.12 11.56
CA ILE A 96 1.90 11.46 12.88
C ILE A 96 3.26 11.10 13.48
N VAL A 97 4.16 10.54 12.67
CA VAL A 97 5.53 10.20 13.08
C VAL A 97 6.31 11.47 13.43
N GLY A 98 6.06 12.57 12.70
CA GLY A 98 6.52 13.91 13.04
C GLY A 98 8.04 14.00 13.10
N ASP A 99 8.55 14.61 14.18
CA ASP A 99 9.98 14.92 14.37
C ASP A 99 10.88 13.68 14.33
N GLN A 100 10.37 12.50 14.71
CA GLN A 100 11.12 11.24 14.65
C GLN A 100 11.54 10.86 13.22
N LEU A 101 10.81 11.32 12.21
CA LEU A 101 11.18 11.08 10.82
C LEU A 101 12.35 11.96 10.39
N PHE A 102 12.51 13.14 10.97
CA PHE A 102 13.60 14.07 10.65
C PHE A 102 14.91 13.72 11.35
N GLU A 103 14.84 13.00 12.48
CA GLU A 103 16.00 12.52 13.22
C GLU A 103 16.65 11.28 12.58
N ASP A 104 15.95 10.59 11.68
CA ASP A 104 16.41 9.38 11.01
C ASP A 104 16.33 9.52 9.48
N GLU A 105 17.48 9.83 8.86
CA GLU A 105 17.60 10.02 7.41
C GLU A 105 17.28 8.75 6.61
N GLU A 106 17.48 7.56 7.16
CA GLU A 106 17.14 6.31 6.49
C GLU A 106 15.63 6.11 6.48
N ARG A 107 14.99 6.27 7.64
CA ARG A 107 13.53 6.22 7.76
C ARG A 107 12.87 7.24 6.84
N ALA A 108 13.37 8.49 6.81
CA ALA A 108 12.88 9.52 5.90
C ALA A 108 12.97 9.08 4.42
N ARG A 109 14.10 8.48 4.01
CA ARG A 109 14.27 7.97 2.64
C ARG A 109 13.29 6.84 2.32
N CYS A 110 12.97 5.98 3.28
CA CYS A 110 11.98 4.91 3.09
C CYS A 110 10.56 5.46 2.88
N TYR A 111 10.14 6.46 3.67
CA TYR A 111 8.85 7.12 3.46
C TYR A 111 8.78 7.81 2.10
N GLN A 112 9.86 8.48 1.68
CA GLN A 112 9.96 9.07 0.35
C GLN A 112 9.90 8.03 -0.77
N ALA A 113 10.47 6.83 -0.58
CA ALA A 113 10.37 5.75 -1.56
C ALA A 113 8.92 5.25 -1.71
N ALA A 114 8.22 5.03 -0.60
CA ALA A 114 6.80 4.64 -0.62
C ALA A 114 5.93 5.70 -1.30
N LEU A 115 6.15 6.98 -0.96
CA LEU A 115 5.42 8.12 -1.54
C LEU A 115 5.63 8.22 -3.06
N LYS A 116 6.87 8.03 -3.52
CA LYS A 116 7.19 8.01 -4.96
C LYS A 116 6.47 6.88 -5.69
N ILE A 117 6.41 5.68 -5.12
CA ILE A 117 5.69 4.56 -5.74
C ILE A 117 4.20 4.88 -5.81
N ALA A 118 3.60 5.32 -4.69
CA ALA A 118 2.19 5.67 -4.64
C ALA A 118 1.82 6.76 -5.66
N ALA A 119 2.65 7.79 -5.80
CA ALA A 119 2.43 8.88 -6.73
C ALA A 119 2.61 8.46 -8.20
N ASN A 120 3.73 7.79 -8.52
CA ASN A 120 4.04 7.40 -9.90
C ASN A 120 3.04 6.40 -10.46
N ASP A 121 2.59 5.46 -9.63
CA ASP A 121 1.66 4.41 -10.05
C ASP A 121 0.19 4.84 -9.83
N ASN A 122 -0.07 6.06 -9.36
CA ASN A 122 -1.42 6.57 -9.07
C ASN A 122 -2.21 5.60 -8.18
N VAL A 123 -1.64 5.21 -7.03
CA VAL A 123 -2.18 4.14 -6.21
C VAL A 123 -3.37 4.64 -5.38
N TYR A 124 -4.52 4.01 -5.61
CA TYR A 124 -5.75 4.25 -4.88
C TYR A 124 -6.26 2.97 -4.23
N LEU A 125 -6.83 3.10 -3.04
CA LEU A 125 -7.59 2.03 -2.43
C LEU A 125 -9.05 2.09 -2.88
N HIS A 126 -9.50 0.98 -3.46
CA HIS A 126 -10.88 0.76 -3.89
C HIS A 126 -11.58 -0.19 -2.91
N ASP A 127 -11.96 0.31 -1.73
CA ASP A 127 -12.73 -0.47 -0.75
C ASP A 127 -13.88 0.36 -0.19
N ALA A 128 -15.08 0.12 -0.73
CA ALA A 128 -16.32 0.78 -0.32
C ALA A 128 -16.73 0.42 1.12
N GLY A 129 -16.36 -0.76 1.62
CA GLY A 129 -16.68 -1.20 2.97
C GLY A 129 -15.85 -0.49 4.05
N LEU A 130 -14.69 0.06 3.67
CA LEU A 130 -13.82 0.79 4.58
C LEU A 130 -14.34 2.20 4.90
N LEU A 131 -15.04 2.84 3.96
CA LEU A 131 -15.54 4.20 4.12
C LEU A 131 -16.90 4.26 4.80
N ALA A 132 -17.76 3.25 4.60
CA ALA A 132 -19.12 3.16 5.14
C ALA A 132 -19.23 2.90 6.67
N ALA A 133 -18.12 2.98 7.42
CA ALA A 133 -18.06 2.74 8.87
C ALA A 133 -17.63 3.99 9.68
#